data_AF-A0A535YFL7-F1
#
_entry.id   AF-A0A535YFL7-F1
#
_cell.length_a   1.000
_cell.length_b   1.000
_cell.length_c   1.000
_cell.angle_alpha   90.00
_cell.angle_beta   90.00
_cell.angle_gamma   90.00
#
_symmetry.space_group_name_H-M   'P 1'
#
loop_
_entity.id
_entity.type
_entity.pdbx_description
1 polymer ?
#
loop_
_entity_poly.entity_id
_entity_poly.type
_entity_poly.pdbx_seq_one_letter_code
_entity_poly.pdbx_strand_id
1 'polypeptide(L)'
;LRRAGILPNDMQAKVSVMLPVANPASARVVERLGANTINLPTDLTLAEIAAIRAAASLPLDVYIECPDNIGGFMRYQEIPDLIRVAAPVYLKFGLRGTVDPYPAGNHVEAALVANARERVRRARLGLELLERSRVARFRTSSPGAAGLAIPVVEGALVLRQ
;
A
#
# COMPACT_ATOMS: atom_id res chain seq x y z
N LEU A 1 15.74 -15.97 10.25
CA LEU A 1 16.22 -14.64 10.69
C LEU A 1 15.50 -14.16 11.94
N ARG A 2 14.20 -13.80 11.90
CA ARG A 2 13.43 -13.42 13.12
C ARG A 2 13.50 -14.48 14.24
N ARG A 3 13.13 -15.74 13.93
CA ARG A 3 13.23 -16.86 14.90
C ARG A 3 14.64 -17.11 15.45
N ALA A 4 15.67 -16.69 14.72
CA ALA A 4 17.07 -16.86 15.12
C ALA A 4 17.60 -15.62 15.87
N GLY A 5 16.77 -14.61 16.15
CA GLY A 5 17.17 -13.37 16.83
C GLY A 5 18.00 -12.41 15.97
N ILE A 6 18.21 -12.69 14.68
CA ILE A 6 19.02 -11.84 13.79
C ILE A 6 18.27 -10.58 13.34
N LEU A 7 16.94 -10.67 13.24
CA LEU A 7 16.07 -9.53 12.92
C LEU A 7 15.10 -9.29 14.08
N PRO A 8 14.64 -8.04 14.29
CA PRO A 8 13.63 -7.73 15.29
C PRO A 8 12.38 -8.62 15.12
N ASN A 9 11.82 -9.07 16.24
CA ASN A 9 10.67 -9.98 16.22
C ASN A 9 9.41 -9.34 15.62
N ASP A 10 9.31 -8.01 15.72
CA ASP A 10 8.22 -7.18 15.20
C ASP A 10 8.46 -6.67 13.77
N MET A 11 9.60 -7.01 13.16
CA MET A 11 9.91 -6.65 11.77
C MET A 11 8.92 -7.25 10.78
N GLN A 12 8.36 -6.40 9.91
CA GLN A 12 7.38 -6.77 8.88
C GLN A 12 8.06 -6.93 7.51
N ALA A 13 7.85 -8.06 6.84
CA ALA A 13 8.30 -8.32 5.48
C ALA A 13 7.17 -8.02 4.47
N LYS A 14 7.32 -6.97 3.66
CA LYS A 14 6.33 -6.58 2.66
C LYS A 14 6.75 -7.05 1.27
N VAL A 15 5.83 -7.66 0.52
CA VAL A 15 6.10 -8.02 -0.87
C VAL A 15 6.17 -6.75 -1.73
N SER A 16 7.24 -6.60 -2.50
CA SER A 16 7.48 -5.41 -3.34
C SER A 16 6.52 -5.37 -4.52
N VAL A 17 6.18 -4.16 -4.98
CA VAL A 17 5.47 -3.98 -6.25
C VAL A 17 6.31 -4.42 -7.46
N MET A 18 7.63 -4.50 -7.29
CA MET A 18 8.57 -5.05 -8.29
C MET A 18 8.62 -6.59 -8.26
N LEU A 19 7.91 -7.23 -7.34
CA LEU A 19 7.67 -8.67 -7.29
C LEU A 19 6.18 -8.91 -6.98
N PRO A 20 5.26 -8.45 -7.83
CA PRO A 20 3.85 -8.40 -7.48
C PRO A 20 3.24 -9.82 -7.51
N VAL A 21 2.30 -10.07 -6.61
CA VAL A 21 1.58 -11.35 -6.50
C VAL A 21 0.34 -11.29 -7.37
N ALA A 22 0.40 -11.97 -8.52
CA ALA A 22 -0.63 -11.86 -9.55
C ALA A 22 -1.76 -12.91 -9.44
N ASN A 23 -1.68 -13.88 -8.53
CA ASN A 23 -2.68 -14.96 -8.47
C ASN A 23 -2.80 -15.62 -7.07
N PRO A 24 -3.90 -16.37 -6.82
CA PRO A 24 -4.15 -17.06 -5.55
C PRO A 24 -3.05 -18.02 -5.09
N ALA A 25 -2.42 -18.75 -6.02
CA ALA A 25 -1.41 -19.74 -5.68
C ALA A 25 -0.14 -19.07 -5.12
N SER A 26 0.34 -18.02 -5.80
CA SER A 26 1.49 -17.23 -5.35
C SER A 26 1.22 -16.52 -4.02
N ALA A 27 -0.02 -16.04 -3.79
CA ALA A 27 -0.41 -15.43 -2.52
C ALA A 27 -0.25 -16.38 -1.33
N ARG A 28 -0.68 -17.64 -1.48
CA ARG A 28 -0.49 -18.68 -0.46
C ARG A 28 0.97 -18.99 -0.20
N VAL A 29 1.80 -18.99 -1.25
CA VAL A 29 3.24 -19.26 -1.12
C VAL A 29 3.91 -18.16 -0.30
N VAL A 30 3.71 -16.88 -0.65
CA VAL A 30 4.36 -15.77 0.09
C VAL A 30 3.87 -15.65 1.52
N GLU A 31 2.59 -15.96 1.78
CA GLU A 31 2.05 -16.03 3.14
C GLU A 31 2.74 -17.11 3.97
N ARG A 32 2.90 -18.33 3.42
CA ARG A 32 3.63 -19.43 4.09
C ARG A 32 5.11 -19.12 4.32
N LEU A 33 5.72 -18.34 3.44
CA LEU A 33 7.10 -17.86 3.60
C LEU A 33 7.24 -16.77 4.67
N GLY A 34 6.12 -16.26 5.22
CA GLY A 34 6.11 -15.32 6.33
C GLY A 34 6.12 -13.86 5.91
N ALA A 35 5.56 -13.54 4.74
CA ALA A 35 5.19 -12.18 4.37
C ALA A 35 4.13 -11.62 5.32
N ASN A 36 4.08 -10.29 5.39
CA ASN A 36 3.16 -9.56 6.25
C ASN A 36 2.13 -8.73 5.46
N THR A 37 2.49 -8.28 4.25
CA THR A 37 1.56 -7.67 3.28
C THR A 37 1.93 -8.09 1.86
N ILE A 38 0.96 -8.01 0.95
CA ILE A 38 1.12 -8.44 -0.44
C ILE A 38 0.82 -7.28 -1.40
N ASN A 39 1.81 -6.82 -2.18
CA ASN A 39 1.54 -5.99 -3.36
C ASN A 39 0.92 -6.82 -4.48
N LEU A 40 -0.14 -6.27 -5.07
CA LEU A 40 -0.73 -6.78 -6.30
C LEU A 40 -0.20 -6.01 -7.52
N PRO A 41 -0.22 -6.64 -8.72
CA PRO A 41 -0.06 -5.90 -9.97
C PRO A 41 -1.10 -4.79 -10.08
N THR A 42 -0.72 -3.68 -10.70
CA THR A 42 -1.55 -2.46 -10.76
C THR A 42 -2.76 -2.60 -11.67
N ASP A 43 -2.71 -3.54 -12.62
CA ASP A 43 -3.67 -3.78 -13.69
C ASP A 43 -4.69 -4.88 -13.39
N LEU A 44 -4.61 -5.54 -12.21
CA LEU A 44 -5.56 -6.59 -11.87
C LEU A 44 -7.00 -6.07 -11.77
N THR A 45 -7.94 -6.82 -12.33
CA THR A 45 -9.38 -6.58 -12.20
C THR A 45 -9.86 -6.80 -10.76
N LEU A 46 -11.01 -6.23 -10.41
CA LEU A 46 -11.63 -6.46 -9.10
C LEU A 46 -11.90 -7.94 -8.81
N ALA A 47 -12.23 -8.72 -9.84
CA ALA A 47 -12.47 -10.16 -9.71
C ALA A 47 -11.20 -10.94 -9.37
N GLU A 48 -10.08 -10.60 -10.02
CA GLU A 48 -8.77 -11.22 -9.73
C GLU A 48 -8.28 -10.84 -8.32
N ILE A 49 -8.47 -9.57 -7.92
CA ILE A 49 -8.16 -9.12 -6.56
C ILE A 49 -9.00 -9.89 -5.53
N ALA A 50 -10.31 -10.08 -5.79
CA ALA A 50 -11.19 -10.85 -4.93
C ALA A 50 -10.76 -12.33 -4.82
N ALA A 51 -10.33 -12.93 -5.93
CA ALA A 51 -9.82 -14.30 -5.94
C ALA A 51 -8.54 -14.45 -5.10
N ILE A 52 -7.62 -13.47 -5.17
CA ILE A 52 -6.42 -13.44 -4.33
C ILE A 52 -6.80 -13.26 -2.86
N ARG A 53 -7.73 -12.35 -2.56
CA ARG A 53 -8.23 -12.14 -1.19
C ARG A 53 -8.82 -13.42 -0.61
N ALA A 54 -9.56 -14.20 -1.39
CA ALA A 54 -10.15 -15.46 -0.93
C ALA A 54 -9.10 -16.54 -0.59
N ALA A 55 -7.86 -16.40 -1.07
CA ALA A 55 -6.83 -17.43 -0.96
C ALA A 55 -5.76 -17.17 0.11
N ALA A 56 -5.59 -15.92 0.54
CA ALA A 56 -4.63 -15.51 1.58
C ALA A 56 -5.35 -14.69 2.66
N SER A 57 -4.77 -14.52 3.84
CA SER A 57 -5.34 -13.70 4.93
C SER A 57 -4.59 -12.37 5.16
N LEU A 58 -3.39 -12.22 4.58
CA LEU A 58 -2.55 -11.02 4.70
C LEU A 58 -3.22 -9.75 4.12
N PRO A 59 -2.99 -8.55 4.68
CA PRO A 59 -3.40 -7.30 4.05
C PRO A 59 -2.85 -7.16 2.62
N LEU A 60 -3.73 -6.71 1.72
CA LEU A 60 -3.39 -6.48 0.32
C LEU A 60 -2.98 -5.01 0.13
N ASP A 61 -1.97 -4.79 -0.68
CA ASP A 61 -1.45 -3.48 -1.05
C ASP A 61 -1.85 -3.20 -2.50
N VAL A 62 -2.70 -2.19 -2.73
CA VAL A 62 -3.23 -1.87 -4.06
C VAL A 62 -2.99 -0.41 -4.39
N TYR A 63 -2.37 -0.14 -5.54
CA TYR A 63 -2.21 1.22 -6.04
C TYR A 63 -3.54 1.77 -6.58
N ILE A 64 -3.95 2.92 -6.06
CA ILE A 64 -5.05 3.72 -6.61
C ILE A 64 -4.55 4.61 -7.73
N GLU A 65 -3.34 5.13 -7.57
CA GLU A 65 -2.60 5.81 -8.62
C GLU A 65 -1.15 5.34 -8.53
N CYS A 66 -0.54 4.94 -9.63
CA CYS A 66 0.84 4.46 -9.62
C CYS A 66 1.77 5.29 -10.53
N PRO A 67 3.08 5.35 -10.21
CA PRO A 67 4.08 5.91 -11.11
C PRO A 67 4.10 5.23 -12.48
N ASP A 68 4.60 5.97 -13.48
CA ASP A 68 4.58 5.52 -14.88
C ASP A 68 5.42 4.26 -15.10
N ASN A 69 6.53 4.10 -14.36
CA ASN A 69 7.42 2.93 -14.44
C ASN A 69 6.80 1.62 -13.91
N ILE A 70 5.62 1.69 -13.26
CA ILE A 70 4.84 0.54 -12.82
C ILE A 70 3.41 0.57 -13.37
N GLY A 71 3.22 1.17 -14.54
CA GLY A 71 2.00 1.07 -15.35
C GLY A 71 1.16 2.35 -15.45
N GLY A 72 1.36 3.36 -14.60
CA GLY A 72 0.66 4.64 -14.71
C GLY A 72 -0.89 4.57 -14.59
N PHE A 73 -1.42 3.57 -13.90
CA PHE A 73 -2.86 3.36 -13.70
C PHE A 73 -3.47 4.39 -12.72
N MET A 74 -4.76 4.68 -12.92
CA MET A 74 -5.58 5.49 -12.03
C MET A 74 -6.93 4.80 -11.80
N ARG A 75 -7.27 4.51 -10.55
CA ARG A 75 -8.42 3.67 -10.14
C ARG A 75 -9.28 4.33 -9.05
N TYR A 76 -9.32 5.66 -9.02
CA TYR A 76 -10.02 6.44 -7.99
C TYR A 76 -11.50 6.08 -7.82
N GLN A 77 -12.20 5.81 -8.93
CA GLN A 77 -13.63 5.47 -8.89
C GLN A 77 -13.88 4.05 -8.36
N GLU A 78 -12.86 3.18 -8.38
CA GLU A 78 -12.95 1.81 -7.90
C GLU A 78 -12.65 1.68 -6.40
N ILE A 79 -12.22 2.76 -5.71
CA ILE A 79 -11.86 2.72 -4.28
C ILE A 79 -12.92 2.02 -3.42
N PRO A 80 -14.23 2.33 -3.52
CA PRO A 80 -15.25 1.68 -2.69
C PRO A 80 -15.33 0.17 -2.93
N ASP A 81 -15.28 -0.26 -4.19
CA ASP A 81 -15.33 -1.67 -4.56
C ASP A 81 -14.05 -2.42 -4.20
N LEU A 82 -12.89 -1.79 -4.37
CA LEU A 82 -11.60 -2.31 -3.92
C LEU A 82 -11.62 -2.59 -2.42
N ILE A 83 -12.09 -1.65 -1.61
CA ILE A 83 -12.22 -1.86 -0.15
C ILE A 83 -13.13 -3.06 0.12
N ARG A 84 -14.28 -3.13 -0.54
CA ARG A 84 -15.25 -4.22 -0.34
C ARG A 84 -14.67 -5.60 -0.67
N VAL A 85 -13.88 -5.74 -1.74
CA VAL A 85 -13.37 -7.05 -2.18
C VAL A 85 -11.98 -7.40 -1.62
N ALA A 86 -11.20 -6.42 -1.19
CA ALA A 86 -9.80 -6.61 -0.82
C ALA A 86 -9.50 -6.45 0.68
N ALA A 87 -10.44 -5.91 1.48
CA ALA A 87 -10.19 -5.65 2.90
C ALA A 87 -9.70 -6.90 3.67
N PRO A 88 -8.72 -6.75 4.59
CA PRO A 88 -7.95 -5.54 4.89
C PRO A 88 -7.02 -5.16 3.71
N VAL A 89 -7.06 -3.88 3.32
CA VAL A 89 -6.32 -3.36 2.16
C VAL A 89 -5.66 -2.02 2.48
N TYR A 90 -4.41 -1.85 2.04
CA TYR A 90 -3.73 -0.57 2.00
C TYR A 90 -3.87 0.03 0.61
N LEU A 91 -4.56 1.17 0.54
CA LEU A 91 -4.66 1.97 -0.68
C LEU A 91 -3.38 2.80 -0.83
N LYS A 92 -2.63 2.54 -1.90
CA LYS A 92 -1.37 3.20 -2.20
C LYS A 92 -1.58 4.34 -3.17
N PHE A 93 -1.19 5.54 -2.75
CA PHE A 93 -1.21 6.74 -3.56
C PHE A 93 0.22 7.07 -4.03
N GLY A 94 0.52 6.65 -5.25
CA GLY A 94 1.64 7.11 -6.05
C GLY A 94 1.29 8.42 -6.77
N LEU A 95 1.93 8.67 -7.90
CA LEU A 95 1.63 9.81 -8.76
C LEU A 95 2.01 9.47 -10.20
N ARG A 96 1.05 9.56 -11.12
CA ARG A 96 1.25 9.35 -12.54
C ARG A 96 1.77 10.64 -13.19
N GLY A 97 2.53 10.51 -14.28
CA GLY A 97 2.95 11.64 -15.11
C GLY A 97 4.00 12.49 -14.43
N THR A 98 4.89 11.86 -13.66
CA THR A 98 5.93 12.56 -12.90
C THR A 98 7.29 11.93 -13.11
N VAL A 99 8.32 12.74 -12.85
CA VAL A 99 9.70 12.25 -12.85
C VAL A 99 9.85 11.10 -11.85
N ASP A 100 10.60 10.07 -12.26
CA ASP A 100 10.91 8.94 -11.38
C ASP A 100 11.64 9.47 -10.13
N PRO A 101 11.23 9.10 -8.91
CA PRO A 101 11.95 9.46 -7.69
C PRO A 101 13.37 8.89 -7.62
N TYR A 102 13.73 7.95 -8.50
CA TYR A 102 15.04 7.32 -8.53
C TYR A 102 15.82 7.62 -9.82
N PRO A 103 17.14 7.87 -9.73
CA PRO A 103 17.92 8.03 -8.49
C PRO A 103 17.55 9.32 -7.74
N ALA A 104 17.45 9.24 -6.42
CA ALA A 104 17.16 10.40 -5.59
C ALA A 104 18.43 11.24 -5.38
N GLY A 105 18.32 12.55 -5.58
CA GLY A 105 19.41 13.50 -5.28
C GLY A 105 19.00 14.96 -5.47
N ASN A 106 19.88 15.89 -5.10
CA ASN A 106 19.59 17.34 -5.06
C ASN A 106 19.10 17.89 -6.43
N HIS A 107 19.54 17.29 -7.53
CA HIS A 107 19.16 17.67 -8.90
C HIS A 107 17.66 17.44 -9.22
N VAL A 108 16.95 16.59 -8.46
CA VAL A 108 15.50 16.34 -8.61
C VAL A 108 14.69 16.73 -7.38
N GLU A 109 15.34 17.16 -6.30
CA GLU A 109 14.71 17.38 -4.98
C GLU A 109 13.49 18.31 -5.06
N ALA A 110 13.61 19.45 -5.72
CA ALA A 110 12.52 20.41 -5.85
C ALA A 110 11.27 19.78 -6.51
N ALA A 111 11.47 18.97 -7.55
CA ALA A 111 10.40 18.23 -8.22
C ALA A 111 9.81 17.15 -7.30
N LEU A 112 10.64 16.39 -6.59
CA LEU A 112 10.17 15.33 -5.68
C LEU A 112 9.38 15.89 -4.49
N VAL A 113 9.78 17.04 -3.94
CA VAL A 113 9.02 17.73 -2.89
C VAL A 113 7.66 18.22 -3.42
N ALA A 114 7.62 18.78 -4.63
CA ALA A 114 6.37 19.17 -5.27
C ALA A 114 5.45 17.96 -5.53
N ASN A 115 6.01 16.87 -6.06
CA ASN A 115 5.30 15.61 -6.30
C ASN A 115 4.78 15.01 -4.99
N ALA A 116 5.54 15.05 -3.90
CA ALA A 116 5.09 14.58 -2.60
C ALA A 116 3.87 15.35 -2.07
N ARG A 117 3.84 16.68 -2.22
CA ARG A 117 2.67 17.51 -1.87
C ARG A 117 1.46 17.14 -2.73
N GLU A 118 1.66 16.95 -4.04
CA GLU A 118 0.60 16.55 -4.94
C GLU A 118 0.06 15.15 -4.59
N ARG A 119 0.91 14.20 -4.22
CA ARG A 119 0.48 12.87 -3.74
C ARG A 119 -0.46 12.95 -2.54
N VAL A 120 -0.16 13.84 -1.58
CA VAL A 120 -1.04 14.06 -0.43
C VAL A 120 -2.38 14.66 -0.85
N ARG A 121 -2.36 15.65 -1.76
CA ARG A 121 -3.60 16.23 -2.33
C ARG A 121 -4.43 15.17 -3.06
N ARG A 122 -3.79 14.32 -3.85
CA ARG A 122 -4.39 13.20 -4.59
C ARG A 122 -5.00 12.16 -3.67
N ALA A 123 -4.30 11.79 -2.60
CA ALA A 123 -4.84 10.92 -1.56
C ALA A 123 -6.10 11.53 -0.91
N ARG A 124 -6.08 12.84 -0.59
CA ARG A 124 -7.25 13.55 -0.04
C ARG A 124 -8.44 13.49 -0.99
N LEU A 125 -8.22 13.71 -2.29
CA LEU A 125 -9.28 13.59 -3.32
C LEU A 125 -9.86 12.17 -3.40
N GLY A 126 -9.02 11.14 -3.30
CA GLY A 126 -9.49 9.76 -3.24
C GLY A 126 -10.37 9.48 -2.02
N LEU A 127 -10.00 10.02 -0.86
CA LEU A 127 -10.82 9.92 0.35
C LEU A 127 -12.15 10.68 0.21
N GLU A 128 -12.15 11.87 -0.39
CA GLU A 128 -13.39 12.62 -0.65
C GLU A 128 -14.33 11.87 -1.60
N LEU A 129 -13.80 11.21 -2.65
CA LEU A 129 -14.61 10.36 -3.53
C LEU A 129 -15.22 9.19 -2.78
N LEU A 130 -14.45 8.54 -1.91
CA LEU A 130 -14.95 7.47 -1.05
C LEU A 130 -16.05 7.96 -0.11
N GLU A 131 -15.88 9.12 0.54
CA GLU A 131 -16.92 9.74 1.39
C GLU A 131 -18.20 10.04 0.59
N ARG A 132 -18.06 10.58 -0.63
CA ARG A 132 -19.20 10.90 -1.50
C ARG A 132 -19.91 9.69 -2.07
N SER A 133 -19.22 8.56 -2.22
CA SER A 133 -19.78 7.33 -2.78
C SER A 133 -20.96 6.78 -1.99
N ARG A 134 -21.11 7.18 -0.70
CA ARG A 134 -22.12 6.67 0.25
C ARG A 134 -22.14 5.14 0.36
N VAL A 135 -21.09 4.45 -0.11
CA VAL A 135 -20.89 3.03 0.11
C VAL A 135 -20.74 2.80 1.62
N ALA A 136 -21.28 1.67 2.09
CA ALA A 136 -21.43 1.31 3.48
C ALA A 136 -20.18 1.60 4.36
N ARG A 137 -20.43 1.70 5.67
CA ARG A 137 -19.45 1.99 6.73
C ARG A 137 -18.12 1.26 6.52
N PHE A 138 -17.12 1.96 6.01
CA PHE A 138 -15.74 1.49 5.99
C PHE A 138 -15.03 1.92 7.29
N ARG A 139 -14.01 1.16 7.69
CA ARG A 139 -13.14 1.51 8.81
C ARG A 139 -11.74 1.78 8.30
N THR A 140 -11.28 3.01 8.46
CA THR A 140 -9.88 3.37 8.23
C THR A 140 -9.08 3.24 9.52
N SER A 141 -7.78 2.97 9.38
CA SER A 141 -6.84 3.01 10.51
C SER A 141 -6.51 4.46 10.89
N SER A 142 -6.37 4.74 12.18
CA SER A 142 -5.78 5.99 12.66
C SER A 142 -4.27 6.06 12.34
N PRO A 143 -3.68 7.26 12.30
CA PRO A 143 -2.23 7.41 12.31
C PRO A 143 -1.59 6.58 13.43
N GLY A 144 -0.48 5.90 13.15
CA GLY A 144 0.19 5.07 14.16
C GLY A 144 -0.42 3.69 14.40
N ALA A 145 -1.39 3.26 13.59
CA ALA A 145 -2.03 1.96 13.77
C ALA A 145 -1.04 0.78 13.85
N ALA A 146 -1.43 -0.23 14.64
CA ALA A 146 -0.65 -1.46 14.78
C ALA A 146 -0.40 -2.15 13.43
N GLY A 147 0.75 -2.79 13.29
CA GLY A 147 1.15 -3.50 12.05
C GLY A 147 1.85 -2.64 11.00
N LEU A 148 2.01 -1.33 11.21
CA LEU A 148 2.74 -0.46 10.29
C LEU A 148 4.27 -0.61 10.35
N ALA A 149 4.81 -1.29 11.37
CA ALA A 149 6.25 -1.38 11.66
C ALA A 149 6.95 -0.01 11.64
N ILE A 150 6.38 0.92 12.40
CA ILE A 150 6.98 2.25 12.59
C ILE A 150 8.31 2.05 13.33
N PRO A 151 9.43 2.59 12.81
CA PRO A 151 10.72 2.50 13.48
C PRO A 151 10.64 3.06 14.89
N VAL A 152 11.13 2.28 15.87
CA VAL A 152 11.28 2.75 17.25
C VAL A 152 12.60 3.53 17.31
N VAL A 153 12.52 4.82 17.59
CA VAL A 153 13.70 5.64 17.86
C VAL A 153 13.97 5.56 19.36
N GLU A 154 15.10 4.97 19.77
CA GLU A 154 15.53 5.00 21.18
C GLU A 154 15.64 6.46 21.64
N GLY A 155 14.87 6.82 22.68
CA GLY A 155 14.90 8.16 23.30
C GLY A 155 13.85 9.17 22.81
N ALA A 156 13.05 8.87 21.78
CA ALA A 156 11.93 9.74 21.42
C ALA A 156 10.70 9.41 22.28
N LEU A 157 10.25 10.39 23.08
CA LEU A 157 9.01 10.34 23.85
C LEU A 157 7.88 9.77 22.99
N VAL A 158 7.34 8.62 23.42
CA VAL A 158 6.06 8.11 22.95
C VAL A 158 5.04 9.23 23.15
N LEU A 159 4.64 9.90 22.07
CA LEU A 159 3.43 10.70 22.06
C LEU A 159 2.29 9.72 22.26
N ARG A 160 1.95 9.49 23.54
CA ARG A 160 0.78 8.73 23.95
C ARG A 160 -0.44 9.39 23.31
N GLN A 161 -1.14 8.64 22.47
CA GLN A 161 -2.54 8.88 22.14
C GLN A 161 -3.40 7.96 23.00
#